data_AF-A0A9E6WDI6-F1
#
_entry.id   AF-A0A9E6WDI6-F1
#
_cell.length_a   1.000
_cell.length_b   1.000
_cell.length_c   1.000
_cell.angle_alpha   90.00
_cell.angle_beta   90.00
_cell.angle_gamma   90.00
#
_symmetry.space_group_name_H-M   'P 1'
#
loop_
_entity.id
_entity.type
_entity.pdbx_description
1 polymer ?
#
loop_
_entity_poly.entity_id
_entity_poly.type
_entity_poly.pdbx_seq_one_letter_code
_entity_poly.pdbx_strand_id
1 'polypeptide(L)'
;MKMENKLPLTDAWVIWFLLGVVMINYPFLHIFNKNVLVFGIPVTILYFFIGWPVSIFVIYLFSIYLGRDSDQDRAQNDPQEGPDEETP
;
A
#
# COMPACT_ATOMS: atom_id res chain seq x y z
N MET A 1 24.45 -13.14 -13.61
CA MET A 1 23.20 -13.36 -12.87
C MET A 1 22.80 -12.02 -12.28
N LYS A 2 22.02 -11.23 -13.04
CA LYS A 2 21.66 -9.85 -12.65
C LYS A 2 20.32 -9.95 -11.92
N MET A 3 20.34 -9.67 -10.61
CA MET A 3 19.15 -9.72 -9.76
C MET A 3 18.29 -8.49 -10.09
N GLU A 4 17.21 -8.71 -10.83
CA GLU A 4 16.17 -7.73 -11.04
C GLU A 4 15.33 -7.64 -9.76
N ASN A 5 15.76 -6.82 -8.80
CA ASN A 5 14.94 -6.46 -7.65
C ASN A 5 13.85 -5.48 -8.11
N LYS A 6 12.90 -5.95 -8.92
CA LYS A 6 11.65 -5.22 -9.17
C LYS A 6 10.78 -5.41 -7.94
N LEU A 7 10.91 -4.50 -6.98
CA LEU A 7 9.87 -4.31 -5.96
C LEU A 7 9.39 -2.87 -6.14
N PRO A 8 8.12 -2.51 -5.86
CA PRO A 8 7.20 -3.20 -4.95
C PRO A 8 5.70 -3.10 -5.39
N LEU A 9 5.38 -2.88 -6.68
CA LEU A 9 3.99 -2.69 -7.11
C LEU A 9 3.17 -3.99 -7.08
N THR A 10 3.82 -5.14 -7.29
CA THR A 10 3.21 -6.47 -7.12
C THR A 10 2.85 -6.78 -5.67
N ASP A 11 3.49 -6.09 -4.72
CA ASP A 11 3.33 -6.35 -3.29
C ASP A 11 2.20 -5.51 -2.66
N ALA A 12 1.62 -4.55 -3.39
CA ALA A 12 0.43 -3.83 -2.94
C ALA A 12 -0.73 -4.78 -2.61
N TRP A 13 -0.82 -5.91 -3.32
CA TRP A 13 -1.79 -6.96 -3.02
C TRP A 13 -1.51 -7.66 -1.67
N VAL A 14 -0.23 -7.83 -1.30
CA VAL A 14 0.17 -8.36 0.00
C VAL A 14 -0.21 -7.40 1.12
N ILE A 15 -0.03 -6.09 0.91
CA ILE A 15 -0.42 -5.06 1.87
C ILE A 15 -1.95 -5.07 2.05
N TRP A 16 -2.72 -5.11 0.96
CA TRP A 16 -4.18 -5.22 1.03
C TRP A 16 -4.64 -6.51 1.72
N PHE A 17 -3.99 -7.64 1.43
CA PHE A 17 -4.28 -8.93 2.05
C PHE A 17 -3.97 -8.91 3.55
N LEU A 18 -2.79 -8.44 3.94
CA LEU A 18 -2.38 -8.33 5.33
C LEU A 18 -3.32 -7.40 6.11
N LEU A 19 -3.71 -6.28 5.50
CA LEU A 19 -4.62 -5.31 6.08
C LEU A 19 -6.03 -5.91 6.27
N GLY A 20 -6.53 -6.65 5.29
CA GLY A 20 -7.77 -7.42 5.42
C GLY A 20 -7.71 -8.50 6.50
N VAL A 21 -6.59 -9.22 6.62
CA VAL A 21 -6.36 -10.24 7.66
C VAL A 21 -6.32 -9.61 9.05
N VAL A 22 -5.61 -8.48 9.21
CA VAL A 22 -5.59 -7.71 10.45
C VAL A 22 -7.00 -7.22 10.80
N MET A 23 -7.73 -6.75 9.80
CA MET A 23 -9.09 -6.24 9.98
C MET A 23 -10.08 -7.36 10.40
N ILE A 24 -9.90 -8.58 9.90
CA ILE A 24 -10.71 -9.77 10.25
C ILE A 24 -10.17 -10.51 11.49
N ASN A 25 -9.08 -10.05 12.09
CA ASN A 25 -8.43 -10.75 13.19
C ASN A 25 -9.31 -10.78 14.46
N TYR A 26 -9.42 -11.95 15.10
CA TYR A 26 -10.28 -12.20 16.26
C TYR A 26 -10.20 -11.17 17.41
N PRO A 27 -9.04 -10.63 17.81
CA PRO A 27 -8.94 -9.60 18.85
C PRO A 27 -9.72 -8.34 18.51
N PHE A 28 -9.60 -7.85 17.27
CA PHE A 28 -10.34 -6.67 16.82
C PHE A 28 -11.84 -6.97 16.78
N LEU A 29 -12.22 -8.11 16.19
CA LEU A 29 -13.62 -8.51 16.18
C LEU A 29 -14.18 -8.64 17.59
N HIS A 30 -13.45 -9.25 18.53
CA HIS A 30 -13.91 -9.44 19.90
C HIS A 30 -14.04 -8.12 20.67
N ILE A 31 -13.12 -7.17 20.47
CA ILE A 31 -13.20 -5.84 21.09
C ILE A 31 -14.45 -5.07 20.61
N PHE A 32 -14.78 -5.19 19.33
CA PHE A 32 -15.92 -4.50 18.71
C PHE A 32 -17.24 -5.30 18.77
N ASN A 33 -17.18 -6.61 18.98
CA ASN A 33 -18.33 -7.51 19.16
C ASN A 33 -18.84 -7.44 20.61
N LYS A 34 -19.05 -6.23 21.10
CA LYS A 34 -19.87 -6.00 22.28
C LYS A 34 -21.32 -5.89 21.81
N ASN A 35 -22.27 -6.36 22.63
CA ASN A 35 -23.72 -6.13 22.46
C ASN A 35 -24.12 -4.64 22.64
N VAL A 36 -23.21 -3.73 22.30
CA VAL A 36 -23.45 -2.30 22.28
C VAL A 36 -23.91 -1.97 20.88
N LEU A 37 -25.12 -1.44 20.77
CA LEU A 37 -25.66 -0.95 19.51
C LEU A 37 -25.45 0.56 19.47
N VAL A 38 -24.70 1.05 18.49
CA VAL A 38 -24.59 2.48 18.21
C VAL A 38 -25.63 2.79 17.15
N PHE A 39 -26.58 3.69 17.45
CA PHE A 39 -27.68 4.02 16.53
C PHE A 39 -28.54 2.81 16.10
N GLY A 40 -28.57 1.73 16.89
CA GLY A 40 -29.27 0.49 16.55
C GLY A 40 -28.48 -0.47 15.64
N ILE A 41 -27.23 -0.14 15.31
CA ILE A 41 -26.35 -0.95 14.49
C ILE A 41 -25.26 -1.57 15.38
N PRO A 42 -24.95 -2.88 15.24
CA PRO A 42 -23.84 -3.49 15.95
C PRO A 42 -22.51 -2.78 15.64
N VAL A 43 -21.71 -2.52 16.67
CA VAL A 43 -20.40 -1.86 16.53
C VAL A 43 -19.49 -2.58 15.53
N THR A 44 -19.61 -3.92 15.41
CA THR A 44 -18.92 -4.72 14.39
C THR A 44 -19.17 -4.22 12.96
N ILE A 45 -20.41 -3.84 12.61
CA ILE A 45 -20.71 -3.33 11.26
C ILE A 45 -20.11 -1.95 11.05
N LEU A 46 -20.18 -1.08 12.07
CA LEU A 46 -19.57 0.24 12.01
C LEU A 46 -18.05 0.16 11.84
N TYR A 47 -17.44 -0.83 12.49
CA TYR A 47 -16.03 -1.16 12.32
C TYR A 47 -15.71 -1.54 10.86
N PHE A 48 -16.49 -2.39 10.21
CA PHE A 48 -16.29 -2.69 8.79
C PHE A 48 -16.46 -1.45 7.91
N PHE A 49 -17.45 -0.61 8.23
CA PHE A 49 -17.76 0.60 7.47
C PHE A 49 -16.64 1.66 7.52
N ILE A 50 -15.92 1.74 8.63
CA ILE A 50 -14.79 2.67 8.80
C ILE A 50 -13.46 2.00 8.42
N GLY A 51 -13.26 0.73 8.78
CA GLY A 51 -12.04 -0.02 8.51
C GLY A 51 -11.78 -0.21 7.02
N TRP A 52 -12.84 -0.34 6.21
CA TRP A 52 -12.72 -0.50 4.76
C TRP A 52 -12.16 0.74 4.04
N PRO A 53 -12.70 1.96 4.21
CA PRO A 53 -12.10 3.16 3.63
C PRO A 53 -10.73 3.48 4.22
N VAL A 54 -10.48 3.22 5.51
CA VAL A 54 -9.14 3.32 6.10
C VAL A 54 -8.17 2.37 5.38
N SER A 55 -8.60 1.15 5.08
CA SER A 55 -7.76 0.17 4.38
C SER A 55 -7.37 0.67 2.99
N ILE A 56 -8.33 1.20 2.23
CA ILE A 56 -8.09 1.80 0.91
C ILE A 56 -7.16 3.00 1.02
N PHE A 57 -7.34 3.85 2.05
CA PHE A 57 -6.51 5.03 2.27
C PHE A 57 -5.05 4.67 2.54
N VAL A 58 -4.79 3.66 3.36
CA VAL A 58 -3.42 3.19 3.64
C VAL A 58 -2.75 2.69 2.36
N ILE A 59 -3.46 1.90 1.55
CA ILE A 59 -2.93 1.38 0.27
C ILE A 59 -2.66 2.52 -0.70
N TYR A 60 -3.56 3.49 -0.78
CA TYR A 60 -3.38 4.69 -1.60
C TYR A 60 -2.13 5.47 -1.17
N LEU A 61 -1.93 5.68 0.14
CA LEU A 61 -0.78 6.39 0.68
C LEU A 61 0.54 5.64 0.42
N PHE A 62 0.52 4.31 0.51
CA PHE A 62 1.66 3.48 0.13
C PHE A 62 1.93 3.55 -1.37
N SER A 63 0.89 3.45 -2.21
CA SER A 63 1.03 3.50 -3.66
C SER A 63 1.65 4.82 -4.14
N ILE A 64 1.33 5.95 -3.50
CA ILE A 64 1.92 7.24 -3.84
C ILE A 64 3.36 7.38 -3.33
N TYR A 65 3.70 6.77 -2.19
CA TYR A 65 5.04 6.84 -1.61
C TYR A 65 6.04 5.98 -2.42
N LEU A 66 5.68 4.72 -2.70
CA LEU A 66 6.52 3.78 -3.46
C LEU A 66 6.71 4.20 -4.93
N GLY A 67 5.75 4.93 -5.50
CA GLY A 67 5.87 5.49 -6.85
C GLY A 67 6.98 6.54 -6.97
N ARG A 68 7.35 7.24 -5.89
CA ARG A 68 8.39 8.29 -5.90
C ARG A 68 9.81 7.72 -5.87
N ASP A 69 10.04 6.61 -5.18
CA ASP A 69 11.37 6.02 -5.07
C ASP A 69 11.86 5.43 -6.41
N SER A 70 10.92 4.96 -7.25
CA SER A 70 11.23 4.39 -8.57
C SER A 70 11.78 5.40 -9.58
N ASP A 71 11.39 6.68 -9.47
CA ASP A 71 11.88 7.75 -10.36
C ASP A 71 13.26 8.26 -9.94
N GLN A 72 13.59 8.19 -8.65
CA GLN A 72 14.87 8.67 -8.14
C GLN A 72 16.04 7.73 -8.51
N ASP A 73 15.80 6.41 -8.53
CA ASP A 73 16.78 5.42 -8.98
C ASP A 73 17.09 5.50 -10.48
N ARG A 74 16.14 5.96 -11.31
CA ARG A 74 16.36 6.13 -12.76
C ARG A 74 17.25 7.32 -13.07
N ALA A 75 17.10 8.44 -12.35
CA ALA A 75 17.91 9.64 -12.56
C ALA A 75 19.39 9.44 -12.19
N GLN A 76 19.71 8.43 -11.37
CA GLN A 76 21.08 8.16 -10.93
C GLN A 76 21.79 7.06 -11.75
N ASN A 77 21.06 6.30 -12.57
CA ASN A 77 21.58 5.20 -13.39
C ASN A 77 21.59 5.50 -14.89
N ASP A 78 21.43 6.75 -15.31
CA ASP A 78 21.70 7.16 -16.69
C ASP A 78 23.21 7.45 -16.80
N PRO A 79 24.05 6.57 -17.37
CA PRO A 79 25.38 6.98 -17.75
C PRO A 79 25.19 8.05 -18.82
N GLN A 80 25.58 9.28 -18.50
CA GLN A 80 25.79 10.35 -19.47
C GLN A 80 26.33 9.76 -20.77
N GLU A 81 25.46 9.61 -21.77
CA GLU A 81 25.86 9.47 -23.15
C GLU A 81 26.51 10.82 -23.47
N GLY A 82 27.84 10.80 -23.51
CA GLY A 82 28.63 11.96 -23.84
C GLY A 82 28.19 12.50 -25.20
N PRO A 83 28.37 13.79 -25.47
CA PRO A 83 28.18 14.30 -26.81
C PRO A 83 29.39 13.85 -27.64
N ASP A 84 29.41 12.61 -28.11
CA ASP A 84 30.35 12.18 -29.14
C ASP A 84 29.98 12.87 -30.46
N GLU A 85 30.66 14.00 -30.65
CA GLU A 85 31.24 14.42 -31.92
C GLU A 85 30.25 14.67 -33.05
N GLU A 86 29.55 15.79 -32.95
CA GLU A 86 29.29 16.62 -34.12
C GLU A 86 30.63 17.07 -34.72
N THR A 87 31.07 16.49 -35.84
CA THR A 87 31.93 17.20 -36.81
C THR A 87 31.72 16.66 -38.23
N PRO A 88 31.91 17.51 -39.26
CA PRO A 88 31.09 17.58 -40.48
C PRO A 88 31.41 16.57 -41.59
#